data_AF-A0A2P6SHJ8-F1
#
_entry.id   AF-A0A2P6SHJ8-F1
#
_cell.length_a   1.000
_cell.length_b   1.000
_cell.length_c   1.000
_cell.angle_alpha   90.00
_cell.angle_beta   90.00
_cell.angle_gamma   90.00
#
_symmetry.space_group_name_H-M   'P 1'
#
loop_
_entity.id
_entity.type
_entity.pdbx_description
1 polymer ?
#
loop_
_entity_poly.entity_id
_entity_poly.type
_entity_poly.pdbx_seq_one_letter_code
_entity_poly.pdbx_strand_id
1 'polypeptide(L)' 'MGVLVLNLLLIYSVLNPMFIFSCSSMPLNHLLTMTLGGNETDRLALLAIKANIQHDPNQVMSTWNASIHFCSWYGVTCS' A
#
# COMPACT_ATOMS: atom_id res chain seq x y z
N MET A 1 -22.16 -17.17 -6.84
CA MET A 1 -21.61 -15.94 -6.25
C MET A 1 -21.62 -15.95 -4.72
N GLY A 2 -22.75 -16.21 -4.05
CA GLY A 2 -22.82 -16.16 -2.57
C GLY A 2 -21.92 -17.16 -1.82
N VAL A 3 -21.79 -18.39 -2.33
CA VAL A 3 -20.96 -19.45 -1.69
C VAL A 3 -19.47 -19.11 -1.70
N LEU A 4 -18.99 -18.42 -2.75
CA LEU A 4 -17.60 -17.96 -2.88
C LEU A 4 -17.29 -16.84 -1.89
N VAL A 5 -18.22 -15.91 -1.69
CA VAL A 5 -18.09 -14.82 -0.72
C VAL A 5 -18.06 -15.36 0.71
N LEU A 6 -18.92 -16.34 1.02
CA LEU A 6 -18.95 -16.96 2.35
C LEU A 6 -17.63 -17.67 2.67
N ASN A 7 -17.06 -18.40 1.73
CA ASN A 7 -15.76 -19.05 1.93
C ASN A 7 -14.62 -18.04 2.11
N LEU A 8 -14.61 -16.93 1.37
CA LEU A 8 -13.64 -15.85 1.54
C LEU A 8 -13.73 -15.20 2.94
N LEU A 9 -14.94 -14.95 3.44
CA LEU A 9 -15.17 -14.39 4.77
C LEU A 9 -14.75 -15.37 5.88
N LEU A 10 -15.03 -16.66 5.69
CA LEU A 10 -14.63 -17.71 6.62
C LEU A 10 -13.10 -17.87 6.67
N ILE A 11 -12.45 -17.93 5.51
CA ILE A 11 -10.98 -17.96 5.39
C ILE A 11 -10.37 -16.74 6.08
N TYR A 12 -10.93 -15.55 5.88
CA TYR A 12 -10.47 -14.33 6.55
C TYR A 12 -10.65 -14.40 8.08
N SER A 13 -11.81 -14.83 8.58
CA SER A 13 -12.05 -14.94 10.03
C SER A 13 -11.15 -15.97 10.74
N VAL A 14 -10.78 -17.06 10.05
CA VAL A 14 -9.97 -18.16 10.61
C VAL A 14 -8.47 -17.89 10.47
N LEU A 15 -8.04 -17.25 9.38
CA LEU A 15 -6.63 -16.89 9.17
C LEU A 15 -6.23 -15.58 9.87
N ASN A 16 -7.19 -14.75 10.28
CA ASN A 16 -6.94 -13.43 10.86
C ASN A 16 -7.15 -13.26 12.39
N PRO A 17 -7.13 -14.28 13.27
CA PRO A 17 -7.06 -14.01 14.72
C PRO A 17 -5.64 -13.57 15.16
N MET A 18 -4.61 -13.82 14.34
CA MET A 18 -3.22 -13.41 14.60
C MET A 18 -2.96 -11.92 14.35
N PHE A 19 -3.71 -11.28 13.45
CA PHE A 19 -3.49 -9.87 13.08
C PHE A 19 -4.20 -8.90 14.04
N ILE A 20 -5.35 -9.31 14.59
CA ILE A 20 -6.11 -8.52 15.57
C ILE A 20 -5.36 -8.45 16.91
N PHE A 21 -4.72 -9.55 17.35
CA PHE A 21 -3.92 -9.57 18.59
C PHE A 21 -2.59 -8.80 18.46
N SER A 22 -2.11 -8.61 17.23
CA SER A 22 -0.84 -7.92 16.96
C SER A 22 -0.91 -6.39 17.01
N CYS A 23 -2.11 -5.79 16.97
CA CYS A 23 -2.25 -4.32 17.04
C CYS A 23 -2.14 -3.77 18.47
N SER A 24 -2.48 -4.58 19.49
CA SER A 24 -2.44 -4.18 20.90
C SER A 24 -1.03 -4.15 21.52
N SER A 25 -0.01 -4.60 20.77
CA SER A 25 1.37 -4.71 21.23
C SER A 25 2.37 -4.10 20.25
N MET A 26 2.01 -3.01 19.58
CA MET A 26 2.93 -2.27 18.71
C MET A 26 3.88 -1.43 19.59
N PRO A 27 5.19 -1.74 19.66
CA PRO A 27 6.14 -0.90 20.38
C PRO A 27 6.34 0.43 19.62
N LEU A 28 6.67 1.52 20.32
CA LEU A 28 6.84 2.89 19.80
C LEU A 28 7.74 2.97 18.53
N ASN A 29 8.64 2.02 18.39
CA ASN A 29 9.56 1.79 17.28
C ASN A 29 8.84 1.48 15.95
N HIS A 30 7.59 1.00 15.98
CA HIS A 30 6.78 0.73 14.79
C HIS A 30 6.20 2.02 14.18
N LEU A 31 5.92 3.04 15.00
CA LEU A 31 5.51 4.36 14.51
C LEU A 31 6.64 4.99 13.68
N LEU A 32 7.88 4.89 14.18
CA LEU A 32 9.07 5.36 13.48
C LEU A 32 9.29 4.63 12.13
N THR A 33 8.99 3.33 12.05
CA THR A 33 9.07 2.58 10.79
C THR A 33 7.92 2.88 9.83
N MET A 34 6.71 3.23 10.29
CA MET A 34 5.69 3.81 9.40
C MET A 34 6.12 5.18 8.88
N THR A 35 6.77 6.01 9.71
CA THR A 35 7.18 7.37 9.30
C THR A 35 8.42 7.38 8.39
N LEU A 36 9.35 6.44 8.58
CA LEU A 36 10.64 6.40 7.87
C LEU A 36 10.68 5.31 6.80
N GLY A 37 10.06 4.16 7.07
CA GLY A 37 9.91 3.04 6.14
C GLY A 37 8.67 3.13 5.25
N GLY A 38 7.64 3.89 5.66
CA GLY A 38 6.48 4.20 4.81
C GLY A 38 6.93 4.88 3.52
N ASN A 39 7.82 5.87 3.59
CA ASN A 39 8.29 6.60 2.41
C ASN A 39 8.89 5.72 1.30
N GLU A 40 9.76 4.75 1.64
CA GLU A 40 10.34 3.87 0.62
C GLU A 40 9.37 2.75 0.22
N THR A 41 8.58 2.24 1.15
CA THR A 41 7.57 1.20 0.85
C THR A 41 6.48 1.75 -0.06
N ASP A 42 6.00 2.96 0.20
CA ASP A 42 5.00 3.68 -0.59
C ASP A 42 5.56 4.03 -1.96
N ARG A 43 6.81 4.48 -2.04
CA ARG A 43 7.50 4.69 -3.32
C ARG A 43 7.56 3.42 -4.16
N LEU A 44 7.95 2.29 -3.57
CA LEU A 44 8.01 1.00 -4.27
C LEU A 44 6.61 0.53 -4.72
N ALA A 45 5.59 0.71 -3.87
CA ALA A 45 4.21 0.37 -4.20
C ALA A 45 3.68 1.21 -5.37
N LEU A 46 3.93 2.52 -5.37
CA LEU A 46 3.56 3.41 -6.48
C LEU A 46 4.28 3.02 -7.79
N LEU A 47 5.58 2.68 -7.74
CA LEU A 47 6.27 2.19 -8.93
C LEU A 47 5.70 0.87 -9.45
N ALA A 48 5.28 -0.03 -8.56
CA ALA A 48 4.60 -1.27 -8.95
C ALA A 48 3.23 -0.99 -9.59
N ILE A 49 2.48 -0.01 -9.09
CA ILE A 49 1.23 0.45 -9.72
C ILE A 49 1.52 0.97 -11.13
N LYS A 50 2.52 1.84 -11.28
CA LYS A 50 2.93 2.35 -12.60
C LYS A 50 3.29 1.23 -13.57
N ALA A 51 4.05 0.22 -13.10
CA ALA A 51 4.45 -0.91 -13.92
C ALA A 51 3.27 -1.79 -14.39
N ASN A 52 2.18 -1.85 -13.61
CA ASN A 52 0.98 -2.58 -13.98
C ASN A 52 0.08 -1.82 -14.96
N ILE A 53 0.24 -0.51 -15.10
CA ILE A 53 -0.55 0.30 -16.02
C ILE A 53 0.20 0.41 -17.35
N GLN A 54 -0.16 -0.45 -18.30
CA GLN A 54 0.50 -0.52 -19.61
C GLN A 54 0.09 0.58 -20.58
N HIS A 55 -1.09 1.19 -20.38
CA HIS A 55 -1.61 2.23 -21.25
C HIS A 55 -2.05 3.45 -20.43
N ASP A 56 -1.25 4.51 -20.49
CA ASP A 56 -1.52 5.80 -19.85
C ASP A 56 -1.74 6.89 -20.93
N PRO A 57 -2.95 6.93 -21.55
CA PRO A 57 -3.24 7.84 -22.67
C PRO A 57 -3.18 9.31 -22.26
N ASN A 58 -3.40 9.59 -20.97
CA ASN A 58 -3.41 10.93 -20.41
C ASN A 58 -2.07 11.29 -19.76
N GLN A 59 -1.08 10.38 -19.79
CA GLN A 59 0.25 10.55 -19.20
C GLN A 59 0.21 11.05 -17.75
N VAL A 60 -0.78 10.59 -16.97
CA VAL A 60 -1.00 11.01 -15.59
C VAL A 60 0.21 10.64 -14.72
N MET A 61 0.87 9.52 -15.03
CA MET A 61 2.04 9.03 -14.32
C MET A 61 3.36 9.49 -14.96
N SER A 62 3.33 10.50 -15.83
CA SER A 62 4.52 11.08 -16.47
C SER A 62 5.55 11.59 -15.45
N THR A 63 5.05 12.18 -14.36
CA THR A 63 5.86 12.71 -13.26
C THR A 63 6.40 11.65 -12.31
N TRP A 64 5.93 10.40 -12.42
CA TRP A 64 6.33 9.31 -11.54
C TRP A 64 7.73 8.81 -11.92
N ASN A 65 8.74 9.59 -11.54
CA ASN A 65 10.13 9.40 -11.88
C ASN A 65 10.95 9.14 -10.61
N ALA A 66 11.79 8.10 -10.63
CA ALA A 66 12.64 7.68 -9.52
C ALA A 66 13.66 8.77 -9.07
N SER A 67 13.94 9.77 -9.91
CA SER A 67 14.86 10.87 -9.62
C SER A 67 14.28 11.97 -8.72
N ILE A 68 12.95 12.04 -8.55
CA ILE A 68 12.29 13.03 -7.69
C ILE A 68 11.51 12.35 -6.56
N HIS A 69 11.31 13.06 -5.45
CA HIS A 69 10.55 12.52 -4.32
C HIS A 69 9.10 12.22 -4.73
N PHE A 70 8.56 11.07 -4.29
CA PHE A 70 7.24 10.60 -4.73
C PHE A 70 6.10 11.54 -4.33
N CYS A 71 6.26 12.34 -3.28
CA CYS A 71 5.29 13.40 -2.91
C CYS A 71 5.12 14.49 -3.98
N SER A 72 6.10 14.65 -4.88
CA SER A 72 6.02 15.59 -5.99
C SER A 72 5.40 14.98 -7.25
N TRP A 73 5.01 13.70 -7.19
CA TRP A 73 4.34 13.05 -8.29
C TRP A 73 2.89 13.53 -8.40
N TYR A 74 2.45 13.69 -9.64
CA TYR A 74 1.08 14.10 -9.94
C TYR A 74 0.09 13.07 -9.37
N GLY A 75 -0.86 13.54 -8.57
CA GLY A 75 -1.87 12.72 -7.91
C GLY A 75 -1.44 12.10 -6.57
N VAL A 76 -0.20 12.30 -6.13
CA VAL A 76 0.28 11.84 -4.81
C VAL A 76 0.20 12.98 -3.81
N THR A 77 -0.40 12.71 -2.63
CA THR A 77 -0.44 13.66 -1.51
C THR A 77 0.28 13.01 -0.33
N CYS A 78 1.18 13.74 0.30
CA CYS A 78 1.88 13.32 1.51
C CYS A 78 1.38 14.11 2.72
N SER A 79 1.44 13.49 3.90
CA SER A 79 1.02 14.06 5.18
C SER A 79 2.15 14.10 6.19
#